data_AF-A0A6S6SBW6-F1
#
_entry.id   AF-A0A6S6SBW6-F1
#
_cell.length_a   1.000
_cell.length_b   1.000
_cell.length_c   1.000
_cell.angle_alpha   90.00
_cell.angle_beta   90.00
_cell.angle_gamma   90.00
#
_symmetry.space_group_name_H-M   'P 1'
#
loop_
_entity.id
_entity.type
_entity.pdbx_description
1 polymer ?
#
loop_
_entity_poly.entity_id
_entity_poly.type
_entity_poly.pdbx_seq_one_letter_code
_entity_poly.pdbx_strand_id
1 'polypeptide(L)' 'MPSLQEYVLVEQDFVEVEVLRRSQSWRSENYYLGQVVPLESVGVELDVAELYERVDNADMIQFRK' A
#
# COMPACT_ATOMS: atom_id res chain seq x y z
N MET A 1 18.53 -7.42 -7.45
CA MET A 1 17.99 -8.68 -6.86
C MET A 1 17.09 -9.35 -7.88
N PRO A 2 17.44 -10.54 -8.42
CA PRO A 2 16.69 -11.17 -9.52
C PRO A 2 15.34 -11.80 -9.13
N SER A 3 15.11 -12.07 -7.84
CA SER A 3 13.89 -12.72 -7.34
C SER A 3 12.78 -11.76 -6.94
N LEU A 4 13.08 -10.48 -6.69
CA LEU A 4 12.10 -9.48 -6.27
C LEU A 4 11.01 -9.32 -7.34
N GLN A 5 9.75 -9.46 -6.94
CA GLN A 5 8.59 -9.30 -7.82
C GLN A 5 7.85 -7.99 -7.55
N GLU A 6 7.67 -7.63 -6.29
CA GLU A 6 6.87 -6.50 -5.84
C GLU A 6 7.62 -5.77 -4.73
N TYR A 7 7.68 -4.44 -4.80
CA TYR A 7 8.22 -3.56 -3.77
C TYR A 7 7.10 -2.64 -3.31
N VAL A 8 6.85 -2.62 -2.01
CA VAL A 8 5.77 -1.84 -1.39
C VAL A 8 6.40 -0.79 -0.49
N LEU A 9 6.07 0.47 -0.72
CA LEU A 9 6.40 1.60 0.14
C LEU A 9 5.11 2.07 0.83
N VAL A 10 5.16 2.20 2.15
CA VAL A 10 4.04 2.68 2.97
C VAL A 10 4.47 3.96 3.65
N GLU A 11 3.80 5.06 3.34
CA GLU A 11 4.04 6.34 3.99
C GLU A 11 3.51 6.33 5.43
N GLN A 12 4.16 7.04 6.35
CA GLN A 12 3.74 7.05 7.77
C GLN A 12 2.92 8.28 8.13
N ASP A 13 3.23 9.44 7.54
CA ASP A 13 2.66 10.73 7.91
C ASP A 13 1.28 11.01 7.25
N PHE A 14 0.99 10.33 6.15
CA PHE A 14 -0.27 10.40 5.39
C PHE A 14 -0.55 9.03 4.76
N VAL A 15 -1.80 8.78 4.35
CA VAL A 15 -2.19 7.49 3.79
C VAL A 15 -1.91 7.45 2.29
N GLU A 16 -0.79 6.85 1.94
CA GLU A 16 -0.43 6.47 0.58
C GLU A 16 0.41 5.17 0.61
N VAL A 17 0.08 4.24 -0.28
CA VAL A 17 0.85 3.02 -0.49
C VAL A 17 1.30 2.99 -1.95
N GLU A 18 2.61 3.02 -2.17
CA GLU A 18 3.19 2.88 -3.51
C GLU A 18 3.64 1.44 -3.73
N VAL A 19 3.20 0.84 -4.83
CA VAL A 19 3.64 -0.49 -5.26
C VAL A 19 4.37 -0.39 -6.59
N LEU A 20 5.57 -0.95 -6.63
CA LEU A 20 6.36 -1.11 -7.86
C LEU A 20 6.49 -2.61 -8.17
N ARG A 21 6.12 -3.00 -9.39
CA ARG A 21 6.14 -4.41 -9.81
C ARG A 21 7.06 -4.65 -10.98
N ARG A 22 7.76 -5.78 -10.95
CA ARG A 22 8.57 -6.23 -12.10
C ARG A 22 7.72 -6.42 -13.36
N SER A 23 6.51 -6.98 -13.23
CA SER A 23 5.56 -7.17 -14.34
C SER A 23 5.12 -5.85 -14.99
N GLN A 24 5.16 -4.76 -14.23
CA GLN A 24 4.82 -3.41 -14.67
C GLN A 24 6.06 -2.52 -14.92
N SER A 25 7.23 -3.12 -15.15
CA SER A 25 8.49 -2.40 -15.39
C SER A 25 8.86 -1.42 -14.28
N TRP A 26 8.50 -1.74 -13.04
CA TRP A 26 8.72 -0.89 -11.85
C TRP A 26 8.09 0.49 -11.97
N ARG A 27 6.98 0.62 -12.70
CA ARG A 27 6.16 1.83 -12.66
C ARG A 27 5.40 1.86 -11.33
N SER A 28 5.33 3.05 -10.73
CA SER A 28 4.58 3.30 -9.50
C SER A 28 3.07 3.12 -9.70
N GLU A 29 2.45 2.44 -8.77
CA GLU A 29 1.01 2.36 -8.57
C GLU A 29 0.69 2.83 -7.15
N ASN A 30 -0.09 3.90 -7.01
CA ASN A 30 -0.43 4.46 -5.70
C ASN A 30 -1.85 4.06 -5.29
N TYR A 31 -1.99 3.69 -4.02
CA TYR A 31 -3.24 3.30 -3.39
C TYR A 31 -3.49 4.16 -2.14
N TYR A 32 -4.75 4.51 -1.93
CA TYR A 32 -5.24 5.42 -0.90
C TYR A 32 -6.35 4.77 -0.05
N LEU A 33 -6.83 5.46 0.98
CA LEU A 33 -7.95 4.99 1.81
C LEU A 33 -9.16 4.54 0.98
N GLY A 34 -9.75 3.41 1.37
CA GLY A 34 -10.88 2.79 0.67
C GLY A 34 -10.51 1.99 -0.58
N GLN A 35 -9.21 1.85 -0.88
CA GLN A 35 -8.71 0.99 -1.95
C GLN A 35 -8.06 -0.28 -1.37
N VAL A 36 -7.96 -1.29 -2.24
CA VAL A 36 -7.33 -2.57 -1.94
C VAL A 36 -6.06 -2.70 -2.78
N VAL A 37 -4.98 -3.10 -2.12
CA VAL A 37 -3.68 -3.39 -2.74
C VAL A 37 -3.59 -4.90 -3.04
N PRO A 38 -3.66 -5.33 -4.31
CA PRO A 38 -3.39 -6.72 -4.66
C PRO A 38 -1.87 -6.97 -4.63
N LEU A 39 -1.43 -8.02 -3.94
CA LEU A 39 -0.05 -8.53 -3.99
C LEU A 39 -0.06 -9.92 -4.60
N GLU A 40 0.15 -10.00 -5.92
CA GLU A 40 0.06 -11.23 -6.70
C GLU A 40 1.16 -12.23 -6.32
N SER A 41 2.35 -11.74 -5.93
CA SER A 41 3.50 -12.60 -5.62
C SER A 41 3.31 -13.44 -4.34
N VAL A 42 2.40 -13.02 -3.47
CA VAL A 42 2.05 -13.68 -2.21
C VAL A 42 0.58 -14.06 -2.11
N GLY A 43 -0.25 -13.71 -3.10
CA GLY A 43 -1.65 -14.11 -3.20
C GLY A 43 -2.54 -13.48 -2.13
N VAL A 44 -2.30 -12.21 -1.76
CA VAL A 44 -3.11 -11.49 -0.77
C VAL A 44 -3.71 -10.21 -1.35
N GLU A 45 -4.85 -9.81 -0.80
CA GLU A 45 -5.48 -8.53 -1.04
C GLU A 45 -5.48 -7.78 0.30
N LEU A 46 -4.91 -6.56 0.31
CA LEU A 46 -4.73 -5.77 1.53
C LEU A 46 -5.59 -4.51 1.44
N ASP A 47 -6.54 -4.33 2.35
CA ASP A 47 -7.23 -3.05 2.47
C ASP A 47 -6.23 -1.99 3.00
N VAL A 48 -6.17 -0.83 2.34
CA VAL A 48 -5.30 0.25 2.78
C VAL A 48 -5.62 0.67 4.22
N ALA A 49 -6.89 0.67 4.65
CA ALA A 49 -7.25 0.99 6.03
C ALA A 49 -6.69 -0.02 7.04
N GLU A 50 -6.57 -1.31 6.69
CA GLU A 50 -5.99 -2.35 7.56
C GLU A 50 -4.48 -2.16 7.73
N LEU A 51 -3.77 -1.72 6.68
CA LEU A 51 -2.32 -1.41 6.76
C LEU A 51 -2.01 -0.31 7.77
N TYR A 52 -2.97 0.60 8.00
CA TYR A 52 -2.84 1.75 8.91
C TYR A 52 -3.66 1.59 10.20
N GLU A 53 -4.18 0.40 10.51
CA GLU A 53 -5.10 0.16 11.66
C GLU A 53 -4.55 0.76 12.97
N ARG A 54 -3.24 0.67 13.19
CA ARG A 54 -2.56 1.12 14.43
C ARG A 54 -1.67 2.35 14.24
N VAL A 55 -1.87 3.07 13.15
CA VAL A 55 -1.16 4.31 12.85
C VAL A 55 -2.09 5.49 13.14
N ASP A 56 -1.58 6.48 13.86
CA ASP A 56 -2.31 7.71 14.23
C ASP A 56 -1.76 8.90 13.44
N ASN A 57 -2.02 8.91 12.13
CA ASN A 57 -1.74 10.05 11.27
C ASN A 57 -3.00 10.90 11.03
N ALA A 58 -2.85 12.07 10.43
CA ALA A 58 -3.95 13.02 10.25
C ALA A 58 -5.13 12.41 9.46
N ASP A 59 -4.82 11.63 8.43
CA ASP A 59 -5.82 10.98 7.56
C ASP A 59 -6.60 9.91 8.32
N MET A 60 -5.93 9.04 9.08
CA MET A 60 -6.58 8.00 9.89
C MET A 60 -7.42 8.60 11.03
N ILE A 61 -6.95 9.69 11.66
CA ILE A 61 -7.72 10.43 12.67
C ILE A 61 -8.97 11.03 12.06
N GLN A 62 -8.92 11.50 10.81
CA GLN A 62 -10.09 12.02 10.10
C GLN A 62 -11.03 10.90 9.64
N PHE A 63 -10.49 9.77 9.16
CA PHE A 63 -11.24 8.63 8.64
C PHE A 63 -12.06 7.90 9.71
N ARG A 64 -11.54 7.81 10.95
CA ARG A 64 -12.22 7.12 12.06
C ARG A 64 -13.30 7.96 12.76
N LYS A 65 -13.48 9.24 12.39
CA LYS A 65 -14.50 10.12 12.96
C LYS A 65 -15.87 9.88 12.32
#